data_AF-A0A851AZS4-F1
#
_entry.id   AF-A0A851AZS4-F1
#
_cell.length_a   1.000
_cell.length_b   1.000
_cell.length_c   1.000
_cell.angle_alpha   90.00
_cell.angle_beta   90.00
_cell.angle_gamma   90.00
#
_symmetry.space_group_name_H-M   'P 1'
#
loop_
_entity.id
_entity.type
_entity.pdbx_description
1 polymer ?
#
loop_
_entity_poly.entity_id
_entity_poly.type
_entity_poly.pdbx_seq_one_letter_code
_entity_poly.pdbx_strand_id
1 'polypeptide(L)'
;LRVNQEEVPENCSNIQDEEQDSDISKHRQKIAENRDQMRTNVIQEIMKTERVYIKHLKDICENESLRLVVARIMKLEYTHKTCFTFKKCLHKTSSLPHIRNAFLSCCRDQFSQEGFAIYSEYCNNHPSACTELSKLMKQGKYRHFFEACRLLQQMIDIAIDGFLLTPVQKICKYPLQLAELLKYTTQEH
;
A
#
# COMPACT_ATOMS: atom_id res chain seq x y z
N LEU A 1 90.95 -7.20 -6.80
CA LEU A 1 90.48 -7.03 -5.40
C LEU A 1 88.96 -6.85 -5.47
N ARG A 2 88.14 -7.83 -5.02
CA ARG A 2 87.36 -7.82 -3.75
C ARG A 2 86.37 -6.63 -3.66
N VAL A 3 85.04 -6.71 -3.46
CA VAL A 3 84.04 -7.76 -3.12
C VAL A 3 82.62 -7.23 -3.49
N ASN A 4 81.62 -8.13 -3.54
CA ASN A 4 80.16 -7.98 -3.81
C ASN A 4 79.31 -7.14 -2.81
N GLN A 5 78.02 -6.98 -3.19
CA GLN A 5 76.76 -6.65 -2.46
C GLN A 5 76.36 -5.15 -2.52
N GLU A 6 75.13 -4.71 -2.82
CA GLU A 6 73.77 -5.28 -2.70
C GLU A 6 72.71 -4.50 -3.54
N GLU A 7 71.42 -4.77 -3.32
CA GLU A 7 70.23 -4.80 -4.22
C GLU A 7 69.43 -3.49 -4.48
N VAL A 8 68.26 -3.67 -5.14
CA VAL A 8 67.40 -2.83 -6.01
C VAL A 8 66.44 -1.84 -5.27
N PRO A 9 65.43 -1.19 -5.91
CA PRO A 9 65.17 0.26 -5.83
C PRO A 9 63.94 0.64 -4.97
N GLU A 10 63.69 1.91 -4.68
CA GLU A 10 62.31 2.32 -4.33
C GLU A 10 62.06 3.80 -4.59
N ASN A 11 61.26 4.04 -5.63
CA ASN A 11 60.67 5.33 -5.99
C ASN A 11 59.42 5.51 -5.12
N CYS A 12 59.55 6.24 -4.01
CA CYS A 12 58.44 6.51 -3.10
C CYS A 12 57.84 7.89 -3.41
N SER A 13 56.78 7.91 -4.21
CA SER A 13 55.83 9.01 -4.26
C SER A 13 54.49 8.48 -4.73
N ASN A 14 53.63 8.09 -3.78
CA ASN A 14 52.17 8.10 -3.88
C ASN A 14 51.59 7.84 -2.48
N ILE A 15 51.42 8.92 -1.71
CA ILE A 15 50.58 8.95 -0.52
C ILE A 15 49.49 9.97 -0.82
N GLN A 16 48.42 9.55 -1.50
CA GLN A 16 47.18 10.34 -1.63
C GLN A 16 45.93 9.51 -2.03
N ASP A 17 45.97 8.18 -1.96
CA ASP A 17 44.86 7.33 -2.44
C ASP A 17 43.96 6.75 -1.31
N GLU A 18 44.37 6.78 -0.03
CA GLU A 18 43.61 6.13 1.06
C GLU A 18 42.54 7.02 1.73
N GLU A 19 42.75 8.35 1.82
CA GLU A 19 41.75 9.24 2.43
C GLU A 19 40.52 9.42 1.53
N GLN A 20 40.73 9.43 0.20
CA GLN A 20 39.69 9.65 -0.79
C GLN A 20 38.73 8.45 -0.91
N ASP A 21 39.24 7.22 -0.78
CA ASP A 21 38.43 6.00 -0.82
C ASP A 21 37.57 5.83 0.45
N SER A 22 38.10 6.24 1.61
CA SER A 22 37.35 6.22 2.88
C SER A 22 36.14 7.18 2.88
N ASP A 23 36.27 8.33 2.22
CA ASP A 23 35.23 9.36 2.17
C ASP A 23 34.15 9.01 1.12
N ILE A 24 34.55 8.40 0.00
CA ILE A 24 33.64 7.85 -1.02
C ILE A 24 32.83 6.68 -0.45
N SER A 25 33.47 5.79 0.34
CA SER A 25 32.79 4.67 1.00
C SER A 25 31.75 5.13 2.02
N LYS A 26 32.10 6.10 2.88
CA LYS A 26 31.16 6.73 3.83
C LYS A 26 30.00 7.44 3.11
N HIS A 27 30.28 8.13 2.01
CA HIS A 27 29.25 8.79 1.21
C HIS A 27 28.27 7.79 0.58
N ARG A 28 28.79 6.68 0.03
CA ARG A 28 27.99 5.60 -0.55
C ARG A 28 27.10 4.92 0.50
N GLN A 29 27.65 4.66 1.69
CA GLN A 29 26.90 4.10 2.80
C GLN A 29 25.76 5.02 3.26
N LYS A 30 26.03 6.33 3.38
CA LYS A 30 25.02 7.34 3.73
C LYS A 30 23.89 7.44 2.68
N ILE A 31 24.22 7.29 1.40
CA ILE A 31 23.21 7.25 0.31
C ILE A 31 22.34 5.98 0.42
N ALA A 32 22.95 4.82 0.70
CA ALA A 32 22.23 3.57 0.87
C ALA A 32 21.29 3.61 2.09
N GLU A 33 21.77 4.11 3.23
CA GLU A 33 20.96 4.32 4.45
C GLU A 33 19.80 5.27 4.20
N ASN A 34 20.02 6.37 3.46
CA ASN A 34 18.94 7.29 3.09
C ASN A 34 17.92 6.62 2.16
N ARG A 35 18.36 5.80 1.20
CA ARG A 35 17.47 5.04 0.29
C ARG A 35 16.61 4.04 1.06
N ASP A 36 17.19 3.32 2.02
CA ASP A 36 16.45 2.38 2.88
C ASP A 36 15.47 3.09 3.81
N GLN A 37 15.83 4.27 4.32
CA GLN A 37 14.92 5.10 5.10
C GLN A 37 13.74 5.58 4.24
N MET A 38 14.00 6.04 3.01
CA MET A 38 12.95 6.44 2.07
C MET A 38 12.02 5.28 1.72
N ARG A 39 12.59 4.09 1.45
CA ARG A 39 11.81 2.87 1.24
C ARG A 39 10.90 2.55 2.44
N THR A 40 11.44 2.66 3.64
CA THR A 40 10.68 2.44 4.88
C THR A 40 9.54 3.43 5.01
N ASN A 41 9.77 4.71 4.71
CA ASN A 41 8.74 5.76 4.74
C ASN A 41 7.60 5.45 3.76
N VAL A 42 7.92 5.03 2.53
CA VAL A 42 6.92 4.63 1.52
C VAL A 42 6.09 3.44 2.03
N ILE A 43 6.73 2.40 2.58
CA ILE A 43 6.00 1.24 3.15
C ILE A 43 5.06 1.69 4.27
N GLN A 44 5.52 2.56 5.19
CA GLN A 44 4.67 3.07 6.27
C GLN A 44 3.46 3.84 5.75
N GLU A 45 3.64 4.66 4.71
CA GLU A 45 2.56 5.41 4.09
C GLU A 45 1.53 4.48 3.42
N ILE A 46 1.99 3.50 2.65
CA ILE A 46 1.10 2.49 2.04
C ILE A 46 0.30 1.77 3.13
N MET A 47 0.94 1.35 4.22
CA MET A 47 0.27 0.65 5.31
C MET A 47 -0.72 1.53 6.08
N LYS A 48 -0.37 2.80 6.28
CA LYS A 48 -1.28 3.79 6.88
C LYS A 48 -2.52 3.97 6.02
N THR A 49 -2.36 4.13 4.71
CA THR A 49 -3.49 4.31 3.78
C THR A 49 -4.32 3.02 3.64
N GLU A 50 -3.69 1.84 3.69
CA GLU A 50 -4.37 0.54 3.67
C GLU A 50 -5.25 0.36 4.92
N ARG A 51 -4.74 0.72 6.11
CA ARG A 51 -5.53 0.68 7.35
C ARG A 51 -6.80 1.52 7.27
N VAL A 52 -6.69 2.74 6.74
CA VAL A 52 -7.83 3.64 6.57
C VAL A 52 -8.83 3.06 5.56
N TYR A 53 -8.36 2.58 4.41
CA TYR A 53 -9.21 1.95 3.40
C TYR A 53 -9.98 0.74 3.97
N ILE A 54 -9.29 -0.15 4.69
CA ILE A 54 -9.90 -1.34 5.27
C ILE A 54 -10.88 -0.99 6.38
N LYS A 55 -10.60 0.06 7.18
CA LYS A 55 -11.56 0.60 8.13
C LYS A 55 -12.85 1.02 7.41
N HIS A 56 -12.75 1.80 6.33
CA HIS A 56 -13.94 2.23 5.58
C HIS A 56 -14.77 1.05 5.04
N LEU A 57 -14.11 0.01 4.51
CA LEU A 57 -14.80 -1.21 4.08
C LEU A 57 -15.48 -1.94 5.24
N LYS A 58 -14.80 -2.03 6.40
CA LYS A 58 -15.32 -2.66 7.61
C LYS A 58 -16.55 -1.92 8.12
N ASP A 59 -16.52 -0.59 8.18
CA ASP A 59 -17.65 0.23 8.64
C ASP A 59 -18.91 -0.01 7.77
N ILE A 60 -18.75 -0.24 6.46
CA ILE A 60 -19.85 -0.62 5.56
C ILE A 60 -20.31 -2.07 5.78
N CYS A 61 -19.35 -2.98 5.97
CA CYS A 61 -19.60 -4.43 6.07
C CYS A 61 -20.11 -4.89 7.45
N GLU A 62 -19.90 -4.12 8.52
CA GLU A 62 -20.33 -4.44 9.89
C GLU A 62 -21.79 -4.16 10.16
N ASN A 63 -22.37 -3.15 9.52
CA ASN A 63 -23.81 -2.92 9.57
C ASN A 63 -24.52 -3.84 8.56
N GLU A 64 -25.22 -4.86 9.05
CA GLU A 64 -25.87 -5.87 8.20
C GLU A 64 -26.91 -5.26 7.25
N SER A 65 -27.73 -4.32 7.73
CA SER A 65 -28.74 -3.65 6.89
C SER A 65 -28.08 -2.81 5.80
N LEU A 66 -27.04 -2.04 6.14
CA LEU A 66 -26.28 -1.26 5.17
C LEU A 66 -25.61 -2.18 4.14
N ARG A 67 -24.98 -3.27 4.60
CA ARG A 67 -24.31 -4.27 3.76
C ARG A 67 -25.27 -4.87 2.73
N LEU A 68 -26.48 -5.26 3.14
CA LEU A 68 -27.48 -5.84 2.23
C LEU A 68 -27.94 -4.84 1.17
N VAL A 69 -28.18 -3.59 1.56
CA VAL A 69 -28.56 -2.52 0.63
C VAL A 69 -27.43 -2.23 -0.36
N VAL A 70 -26.20 -2.10 0.13
CA VAL A 70 -25.01 -1.87 -0.71
C VAL A 70 -24.75 -3.05 -1.67
N ALA A 71 -24.81 -4.29 -1.18
CA ALA A 71 -24.62 -5.48 -2.01
C ALA A 71 -25.64 -5.54 -3.16
N ARG A 72 -26.90 -5.17 -2.88
CA ARG A 72 -27.96 -5.06 -3.89
C ARG A 72 -27.68 -3.96 -4.92
N ILE A 73 -27.30 -2.76 -4.47
CA ILE A 73 -27.01 -1.61 -5.35
C ILE A 73 -25.80 -1.89 -6.23
N MET A 74 -24.73 -2.46 -5.66
CA MET A 74 -23.51 -2.77 -6.38
C MET A 74 -23.59 -4.08 -7.19
N LYS A 75 -24.70 -4.83 -7.05
CA LYS A 75 -24.88 -6.17 -7.63
C LYS A 75 -23.72 -7.11 -7.33
N LEU A 76 -23.13 -6.96 -6.14
CA LEU A 76 -21.97 -7.73 -5.73
C LEU A 76 -22.45 -8.97 -4.97
N GLU A 77 -22.44 -10.13 -5.65
CA GLU A 77 -22.55 -11.43 -4.97
C GLU A 77 -21.38 -11.66 -3.99
N TYR A 78 -20.25 -10.95 -4.21
CA TYR A 78 -18.97 -11.19 -3.53
C TYR A 78 -18.56 -10.14 -2.50
N THR A 79 -19.43 -9.22 -2.09
CA THR A 79 -19.10 -8.16 -1.10
C THR A 79 -18.41 -8.73 0.16
N HIS A 80 -18.80 -9.95 0.56
CA HIS A 80 -18.18 -10.69 1.66
C HIS A 80 -16.76 -11.18 1.35
N LYS A 81 -16.50 -11.73 0.15
CA LYS A 81 -15.18 -12.26 -0.25
C LYS A 81 -14.17 -11.13 -0.42
N THR A 82 -14.60 -9.97 -0.92
CA THR A 82 -13.79 -8.75 -0.99
C THR A 82 -13.43 -8.27 0.42
N CYS A 83 -14.42 -7.93 1.26
CA CYS A 83 -14.19 -7.49 2.64
C CYS A 83 -13.30 -8.47 3.45
N PHE A 84 -13.48 -9.78 3.26
CA PHE A 84 -12.76 -10.82 3.99
C PHE A 84 -11.29 -11.00 3.53
N THR A 85 -11.03 -10.95 2.23
CA THR A 85 -9.65 -11.03 1.68
C THR A 85 -8.81 -9.84 2.12
N PHE A 86 -9.39 -8.62 2.10
CA PHE A 86 -8.69 -7.42 2.60
C PHE A 86 -8.41 -7.49 4.11
N LYS A 87 -9.38 -7.93 4.91
CA LYS A 87 -9.25 -8.07 6.38
C LYS A 87 -8.15 -9.06 6.77
N LYS A 88 -7.99 -10.17 6.04
CA LYS A 88 -6.95 -11.18 6.26
C LYS A 88 -5.54 -10.63 6.04
N CYS A 89 -5.38 -9.74 5.06
CA CYS A 89 -4.11 -9.08 4.75
C CYS A 89 -3.69 -8.12 5.89
N LEU A 90 -4.61 -7.27 6.36
CA LEU A 90 -4.36 -6.32 7.45
C LEU A 90 -3.92 -7.00 8.76
N HIS A 91 -4.55 -8.13 9.07
CA HIS A 91 -4.29 -8.86 10.31
C HIS A 91 -2.90 -9.49 10.31
N LYS A 92 -2.45 -10.04 9.16
CA LYS A 92 -1.07 -10.54 8.99
C LYS A 92 -0.03 -9.43 9.10
N THR A 93 -0.36 -8.21 8.66
CA THR A 93 0.57 -7.08 8.70
C THR A 93 0.74 -6.47 10.09
N SER A 94 -0.30 -6.52 10.93
CA SER A 94 -0.26 -5.98 12.29
C SER A 94 0.52 -6.86 13.28
N SER A 95 0.72 -8.15 12.97
CA SER A 95 1.31 -9.14 13.89
C SER A 95 2.79 -9.44 13.67
N LEU A 96 3.44 -8.85 12.66
CA LEU A 96 4.83 -9.17 12.30
C LEU A 96 5.80 -8.07 12.73
N PRO A 97 6.92 -8.40 13.40
CA PRO A 97 7.91 -7.42 13.86
C PRO A 97 8.62 -6.68 12.71
N HIS A 98 8.60 -7.25 11.50
CA HIS A 98 9.10 -6.61 10.28
C HIS A 98 7.94 -6.25 9.35
N ILE A 99 7.48 -5.00 9.45
CA ILE A 99 6.44 -4.40 8.60
C ILE A 99 6.75 -4.63 7.10
N ARG A 100 8.03 -4.66 6.71
CA ARG A 100 8.52 -4.98 5.36
C ARG A 100 8.11 -6.37 4.87
N ASN A 101 8.38 -7.42 5.64
CA ASN A 101 8.08 -8.80 5.23
C ASN A 101 6.58 -9.08 5.24
N ALA A 102 5.87 -8.42 6.15
CA ALA A 102 4.43 -8.49 6.25
C ALA A 102 3.73 -7.80 5.07
N PHE A 103 4.26 -6.66 4.61
CA PHE A 103 3.84 -5.99 3.38
C PHE A 103 4.08 -6.88 2.15
N LEU A 104 5.27 -7.47 2.01
CA LEU A 104 5.60 -8.33 0.86
C LEU A 104 4.73 -9.59 0.78
N SER A 105 4.47 -10.24 1.92
CA SER A 105 3.55 -11.39 1.98
C SER A 105 2.11 -10.99 1.63
N CYS A 106 1.65 -9.84 2.12
CA CYS A 106 0.31 -9.34 1.80
C CYS A 106 0.19 -8.95 0.31
N CYS A 107 1.21 -8.27 -0.25
CA CYS A 107 1.26 -7.92 -1.66
C CYS A 107 1.18 -9.14 -2.57
N ARG A 108 1.85 -10.25 -2.23
CA ARG A 108 1.82 -11.47 -3.05
C ARG A 108 0.41 -12.08 -3.14
N ASP A 109 -0.31 -12.13 -2.03
CA ASP A 109 -1.69 -12.64 -1.99
C ASP A 109 -2.67 -11.66 -2.68
N GLN A 110 -2.49 -10.36 -2.46
CA GLN A 110 -3.39 -9.29 -2.89
C GLN A 110 -3.25 -8.89 -4.36
N PHE A 111 -2.04 -9.00 -4.92
CA PHE A 111 -1.75 -8.76 -6.33
C PHE A 111 -1.84 -10.03 -7.19
N SER A 112 -2.43 -11.10 -6.66
CA SER A 112 -2.83 -12.26 -7.46
C SER A 112 -3.92 -11.86 -8.47
N GLN A 113 -4.01 -12.60 -9.59
CA GLN A 113 -5.01 -12.32 -10.63
C GLN A 113 -6.45 -12.37 -10.08
N GLU A 114 -6.72 -13.23 -9.09
CA GLU A 114 -8.03 -13.31 -8.43
C GLU A 114 -8.34 -12.07 -7.58
N GLY A 115 -7.33 -11.47 -6.93
CA GLY A 115 -7.49 -10.25 -6.14
C GLY A 115 -7.89 -9.05 -6.99
N PHE A 116 -7.31 -8.93 -8.19
CA PHE A 116 -7.64 -7.86 -9.14
C PHE A 116 -8.95 -8.08 -9.90
N ALA A 117 -9.35 -9.35 -10.13
CA ALA A 117 -10.61 -9.67 -10.78
C ALA A 117 -11.82 -9.05 -10.06
N ILE A 118 -11.78 -9.01 -8.72
CA ILE A 118 -12.82 -8.40 -7.89
C ILE A 118 -12.95 -6.89 -8.15
N TYR A 119 -11.83 -6.19 -8.37
CA TYR A 119 -11.86 -4.77 -8.70
C TYR A 119 -12.44 -4.51 -10.09
N SER A 120 -12.20 -5.40 -11.05
CA SER A 120 -12.79 -5.30 -12.39
C SER A 120 -14.32 -5.35 -12.32
N GLU A 121 -14.87 -6.35 -11.64
CA GLU A 121 -16.32 -6.47 -11.42
C GLU A 121 -16.89 -5.25 -10.69
N TYR A 122 -16.21 -4.81 -9.61
CA TYR A 122 -16.62 -3.63 -8.86
C TYR A 122 -16.68 -2.37 -9.74
N CYS A 123 -15.64 -2.12 -10.54
CA CYS A 123 -15.56 -0.96 -11.42
C CYS A 123 -16.62 -0.99 -12.53
N ASN A 124 -16.90 -2.18 -13.08
CA ASN A 124 -17.93 -2.34 -14.11
C ASN A 124 -19.34 -2.06 -13.57
N ASN A 125 -19.60 -2.44 -12.32
CA ASN A 125 -20.90 -2.22 -11.68
C ASN A 125 -21.08 -0.82 -11.08
N HIS A 126 -19.98 -0.14 -10.74
CA HIS A 126 -20.00 1.15 -10.02
C HIS A 126 -20.82 2.26 -10.72
N PRO A 127 -20.74 2.49 -12.04
CA PRO A 127 -21.58 3.52 -12.69
C PRO A 127 -23.09 3.26 -12.56
N SER A 128 -23.50 1.99 -12.68
CA SER A 128 -24.90 1.58 -12.51
C SER A 128 -25.34 1.74 -11.05
N ALA A 129 -24.48 1.35 -10.12
CA ALA A 129 -24.70 1.52 -8.68
C ALA A 129 -24.88 2.99 -8.28
N CYS A 130 -24.06 3.90 -8.81
CA CYS A 130 -24.19 5.35 -8.57
C CYS A 130 -25.54 5.88 -9.06
N THR A 131 -26.02 5.39 -10.20
CA THR A 131 -27.33 5.76 -10.74
C THR A 131 -28.46 5.29 -9.84
N GLU A 132 -28.40 4.05 -9.35
CA GLU A 132 -29.42 3.49 -8.46
C GLU A 132 -29.40 4.14 -7.07
N LEU A 133 -28.22 4.34 -6.50
CA LEU A 133 -28.03 5.07 -5.25
C LEU A 133 -28.60 6.48 -5.34
N SER A 134 -28.33 7.20 -6.44
CA SER A 134 -28.89 8.54 -6.67
C SER A 134 -30.42 8.54 -6.69
N LYS A 135 -31.06 7.49 -7.22
CA LYS A 135 -32.53 7.34 -7.18
C LYS A 135 -33.04 7.08 -5.76
N LEU A 136 -32.34 6.25 -4.99
CA LEU A 136 -32.70 5.97 -3.60
C LEU A 136 -32.54 7.22 -2.71
N MET A 137 -31.47 7.99 -2.91
CA MET A 137 -31.19 9.22 -2.17
C MET A 137 -32.22 10.35 -2.40
N LYS A 138 -33.04 10.26 -3.45
CA LYS A 138 -34.20 11.14 -3.66
C LYS A 138 -35.36 10.82 -2.70
N GLN A 139 -35.43 9.61 -2.20
CA GLN A 139 -36.45 9.19 -1.24
C GLN A 139 -35.95 9.50 0.18
N GLY A 140 -36.71 10.32 0.91
CA GLY A 140 -36.33 10.75 2.27
C GLY A 140 -35.98 9.59 3.19
N LYS A 141 -36.71 8.47 3.14
CA LYS A 141 -36.45 7.29 3.98
C LYS A 141 -35.03 6.74 3.84
N TYR A 142 -34.47 6.69 2.62
CA TYR A 142 -33.13 6.15 2.39
C TYR A 142 -32.05 7.15 2.80
N ARG A 143 -32.29 8.45 2.64
CA ARG A 143 -31.38 9.48 3.17
C ARG A 143 -31.20 9.36 4.68
N HIS A 144 -32.30 9.27 5.42
CA HIS A 144 -32.24 9.08 6.88
C HIS A 144 -31.63 7.74 7.26
N PHE A 145 -31.94 6.67 6.51
CA PHE A 145 -31.35 5.35 6.74
C PHE A 145 -29.83 5.37 6.61
N PHE A 146 -29.28 5.91 5.51
CA PHE A 146 -27.83 5.96 5.30
C PHE A 146 -27.14 6.86 6.34
N GLU A 147 -27.74 7.99 6.69
CA GLU A 147 -27.20 8.88 7.71
C GLU A 147 -27.22 8.24 9.11
N ALA A 148 -28.31 7.55 9.47
CA ALA A 148 -28.38 6.79 10.71
C ALA A 148 -27.31 5.69 10.75
N CYS A 149 -27.11 4.97 9.64
CA CYS A 149 -26.05 3.95 9.57
C CYS A 149 -24.66 4.56 9.75
N ARG A 150 -24.39 5.70 9.11
CA ARG A 150 -23.12 6.44 9.22
C ARG A 150 -22.83 6.85 10.67
N LEU A 151 -23.82 7.43 11.34
CA LEU A 151 -23.72 7.85 12.75
C LEU A 151 -23.54 6.66 13.69
N LEU A 152 -24.30 5.58 13.50
CA LEU A 152 -24.19 4.37 14.32
C LEU A 152 -22.82 3.70 14.22
N GLN A 153 -22.21 3.71 13.03
CA GLN A 153 -20.87 3.16 12.79
C GLN A 153 -19.75 4.18 13.08
N GLN A 154 -20.08 5.40 13.53
CA GLN A 154 -19.13 6.49 13.77
C GLN A 154 -18.22 6.74 12.55
N MET A 155 -18.81 6.64 11.36
CA MET A 155 -18.13 6.88 10.10
C MET A 155 -17.85 8.37 9.94
N ILE A 156 -16.74 8.69 9.27
CA ILE A 156 -16.40 10.06 8.89
C ILE A 156 -17.55 10.70 8.06
N ASP A 157 -17.60 12.03 8.05
CA ASP A 157 -18.67 12.81 7.40
C ASP A 157 -18.53 12.81 5.87
N ILE A 158 -18.70 11.61 5.30
CA ILE A 158 -18.71 11.32 3.87
C ILE A 158 -20.00 10.55 3.61
N ALA A 159 -20.72 10.93 2.58
CA ALA A 159 -21.92 10.22 2.17
C ALA A 159 -21.57 8.82 1.60
N ILE A 160 -22.57 7.93 1.55
CA ILE A 160 -22.36 6.53 1.18
C ILE A 160 -21.76 6.36 -0.23
N ASP A 161 -22.05 7.28 -1.16
CA ASP A 161 -21.44 7.33 -2.50
C ASP A 161 -19.91 7.53 -2.44
N GLY A 162 -19.43 8.40 -1.57
CA GLY A 162 -18.00 8.61 -1.34
C GLY A 162 -17.31 7.35 -0.79
N PHE A 163 -17.97 6.64 0.12
CA PHE A 163 -17.49 5.36 0.63
C PHE A 163 -17.40 4.28 -0.46
N LEU A 164 -18.40 4.19 -1.35
CA LEU A 164 -18.42 3.26 -2.48
C LEU A 164 -17.41 3.62 -3.59
N LEU A 165 -16.93 4.86 -3.63
CA LEU A 165 -15.89 5.26 -4.57
C LEU A 165 -14.48 4.82 -4.11
N THR A 166 -14.29 4.53 -2.82
CA THR A 166 -12.97 4.21 -2.26
C THR A 166 -12.26 3.01 -2.92
N PRO A 167 -12.92 1.90 -3.30
CA PRO A 167 -12.24 0.78 -3.98
C PRO A 167 -11.76 1.16 -5.39
N VAL A 168 -12.54 1.95 -6.12
CA VAL A 168 -12.16 2.47 -7.45
C VAL A 168 -10.95 3.40 -7.34
N GLN A 169 -10.94 4.27 -6.34
CA GLN A 169 -9.76 5.12 -6.09
C GLN A 169 -8.54 4.29 -5.67
N LYS A 170 -8.75 3.25 -4.86
CA LYS A 170 -7.67 2.43 -4.32
C LYS A 170 -6.95 1.65 -5.41
N ILE A 171 -7.69 1.06 -6.35
CA ILE A 171 -7.07 0.33 -7.47
C ILE A 171 -6.21 1.26 -8.35
N CYS A 172 -6.62 2.52 -8.55
CA CYS A 172 -5.82 3.50 -9.29
C CYS A 172 -4.57 3.97 -8.54
N LYS A 173 -4.53 3.85 -7.20
CA LYS A 173 -3.39 4.29 -6.38
C LYS A 173 -2.27 3.25 -6.31
N TYR A 174 -2.58 1.96 -6.40
CA TYR A 174 -1.55 0.91 -6.28
C TYR A 174 -0.40 1.05 -7.29
N PRO A 175 -0.63 1.33 -8.59
CA PRO A 175 0.48 1.52 -9.53
C PRO A 175 1.44 2.65 -9.12
N LEU A 176 0.91 3.76 -8.60
CA LEU A 176 1.71 4.91 -8.15
C LEU A 176 2.52 4.56 -6.89
N GLN A 177 1.87 3.93 -5.92
CA GLN A 177 2.48 3.52 -4.66
C GLN A 177 3.59 2.47 -4.89
N LEU A 178 3.36 1.52 -5.79
CA LEU A 178 4.34 0.49 -6.15
C LEU A 178 5.50 1.06 -6.97
N ALA A 179 5.23 1.99 -7.91
CA ALA A 179 6.27 2.68 -8.65
C ALA A 179 7.19 3.49 -7.72
N GLU A 180 6.62 4.18 -6.73
CA GLU A 180 7.39 4.91 -5.72
C GLU A 180 8.23 3.96 -4.86
N LEU A 181 7.66 2.84 -4.43
CA LEU A 181 8.40 1.81 -3.67
C LEU A 181 9.55 1.23 -4.49
N LEU A 182 9.34 1.02 -5.79
CA LEU A 182 10.35 0.45 -6.68
C LEU A 182 11.57 1.37 -6.85
N LYS A 183 11.39 2.70 -6.82
CA LYS A 183 12.51 3.67 -6.86
C LYS A 183 13.54 3.41 -5.76
N TYR A 184 13.09 2.99 -4.59
CA TYR A 184 13.94 2.74 -3.42
C TYR A 184 14.21 1.25 -3.16
N THR A 185 13.82 0.36 -4.07
CA THR A 185 14.09 -1.09 -3.96
C THR A 185 15.25 -1.47 -4.90
N THR A 186 16.23 -2.21 -4.39
CA THR A 186 17.36 -2.72 -5.19
C THR A 186 16.90 -3.92 -6.05
N GLN A 187 17.60 -4.18 -7.16
CA GLN A 187 17.27 -5.30 -8.05
C GLN A 187 17.54 -6.68 -7.42
N GLU A 188 18.39 -6.74 -6.40
CA GLU A 188 18.76 -7.97 -5.68
C GLU A 188 17.77 -8.35 -4.56
N HIS A 189 16.72 -7.55 -4.36
CA HIS A 189 15.72 -7.73 -3.30
C HIS A 189 14.46 -8.45 -3.81
#